data_AF-A0A183HHZ4-F1
#
_entry.id   AF-A0A183HHZ4-F1
#
_cell.length_a   1.000
_cell.length_b   1.000
_cell.length_c   1.000
_cell.angle_alpha   90.00
_cell.angle_beta   90.00
_cell.angle_gamma   90.00
#
_symmetry.space_group_name_H-M   'P 1'
#
loop_
_entity.id
_entity.type
_entity.pdbx_description
1 polymer ?
#
loop_
_entity_poly.entity_id
_entity_poly.type
_entity_poly.pdbx_seq_one_letter_code
_entity_poly.pdbx_strand_id
1 'polypeptide(L)'
;MEDDLDLLAPSEQNVTTNQKIRDPYISAKHITDKNQSKLTKIIKSRSESGMDIKCNSQELKELMLENISDNSSVSKRAINDRAEAKFGGSIDVICSKGHFSYVYSSNLYCEAMKGNVTCIAFRQSL
;
A
#
# COMPACT_ATOMS: atom_id res chain seq x y z
N MET A 1 -14.47 3.03 27.94
CA MET A 1 -14.82 1.61 28.15
C MET A 1 -16.10 1.40 27.38
N GLU A 2 -16.13 0.34 26.59
CA GLU A 2 -17.27 -0.15 25.82
C GLU A 2 -17.59 0.67 24.56
N ASP A 3 -17.12 0.17 23.43
CA ASP A 3 -17.84 0.10 22.15
C ASP A 3 -16.92 -0.64 21.16
N ASP A 4 -17.22 -1.93 20.95
CA ASP A 4 -17.21 -2.62 19.64
C ASP A 4 -17.27 -4.13 19.89
N LEU A 5 -18.52 -4.57 20.01
CA LEU A 5 -18.98 -5.94 20.09
C LEU A 5 -18.59 -6.74 18.84
N ASP A 6 -18.05 -7.93 19.09
CA ASP A 6 -17.97 -9.14 18.28
C ASP A 6 -18.63 -9.15 16.89
N LEU A 7 -17.80 -9.32 15.86
CA LEU A 7 -18.17 -10.00 14.61
C LEU A 7 -17.41 -11.33 14.52
N LEU A 8 -17.99 -12.32 15.19
CA LEU A 8 -18.04 -13.77 14.91
C LEU A 8 -17.09 -14.34 13.82
N ALA A 9 -16.15 -15.18 14.23
CA ALA A 9 -15.87 -16.48 13.57
C ALA A 9 -16.89 -17.52 14.11
N PRO A 10 -17.08 -18.77 13.59
CA PRO A 10 -16.22 -19.57 12.69
C PRO A 10 -16.96 -20.44 11.63
N SER A 11 -16.22 -21.16 10.78
CA SER A 11 -16.50 -22.58 10.50
C SER A 11 -15.35 -23.28 9.75
N GLU A 12 -14.74 -24.26 10.42
CA GLU A 12 -14.00 -25.34 9.79
C GLU A 12 -14.99 -26.37 9.23
N GLN A 13 -14.79 -26.82 7.99
CA GLN A 13 -15.28 -28.13 7.53
C GLN A 13 -14.22 -28.80 6.67
N ASN A 14 -13.56 -29.80 7.26
CA ASN A 14 -12.80 -30.85 6.58
C ASN A 14 -13.76 -31.97 6.16
N VAL A 15 -13.83 -32.34 4.88
CA VAL A 15 -14.12 -33.73 4.46
C VAL A 15 -13.36 -34.09 3.17
N THR A 16 -12.61 -35.17 3.28
CA THR A 16 -11.74 -35.88 2.32
C THR A 16 -12.52 -36.62 1.23
N THR A 17 -12.01 -36.70 -0.01
CA THR A 17 -12.15 -37.94 -0.83
C THR A 17 -10.98 -38.11 -1.81
N ASN A 18 -10.44 -39.33 -1.81
CA ASN A 18 -9.30 -39.84 -2.58
C ASN A 18 -9.63 -40.05 -4.07
N GLN A 19 -8.63 -39.92 -4.96
CA GLN A 19 -8.31 -40.97 -5.94
C GLN A 19 -6.91 -40.79 -6.54
N LYS A 20 -6.18 -41.91 -6.57
CA LYS A 20 -4.74 -42.08 -6.82
C LYS A 20 -4.56 -42.76 -8.18
N ILE A 21 -3.83 -42.13 -9.12
CA ILE A 21 -3.29 -42.79 -10.32
C ILE A 21 -1.85 -42.31 -10.53
N ARG A 22 -0.99 -43.25 -10.92
CA ARG A 22 0.47 -43.35 -10.72
C ARG A 22 1.30 -42.54 -11.72
N ASP A 23 2.53 -42.23 -11.30
CA ASP A 23 3.59 -41.45 -11.95
C ASP A 23 4.00 -41.89 -13.37
N PRO A 24 4.79 -41.06 -14.08
CA PRO A 24 6.23 -41.32 -14.00
C PRO A 24 7.09 -40.06 -13.73
N TYR A 25 8.04 -40.26 -12.83
CA TYR A 25 9.24 -39.48 -12.59
C TYR A 25 9.98 -39.12 -13.89
N ILE A 26 10.07 -37.82 -14.20
CA ILE A 26 11.04 -37.28 -15.16
C ILE A 26 11.91 -36.25 -14.43
N SER A 27 13.10 -36.72 -14.03
CA SER A 27 14.25 -35.87 -13.73
C SER A 27 14.95 -35.52 -15.04
N ALA A 28 14.87 -34.24 -15.46
CA ALA A 28 15.86 -33.67 -16.38
C ALA A 28 15.90 -32.12 -16.30
N LYS A 29 16.94 -31.64 -15.63
CA LYS A 29 17.95 -30.67 -16.13
C LYS A 29 17.49 -29.32 -16.70
N HIS A 30 18.02 -28.27 -16.06
CA HIS A 30 18.50 -27.01 -16.64
C HIS A 30 17.75 -26.44 -17.85
N ILE A 31 16.88 -25.46 -17.60
CA ILE A 31 16.72 -24.32 -18.51
C ILE A 31 16.98 -23.05 -17.69
N THR A 32 18.22 -22.57 -17.75
CA THR A 32 18.58 -21.23 -17.28
C THR A 32 17.98 -20.21 -18.25
N ASP A 33 16.75 -19.76 -17.98
CA ASP A 33 16.18 -18.60 -18.65
C ASP A 33 16.85 -17.32 -18.15
N LYS A 34 17.96 -16.96 -18.80
CA LYS A 34 18.70 -15.70 -18.59
C LYS A 34 17.86 -14.42 -18.77
N ASN A 35 16.59 -14.53 -19.16
CA ASN A 35 15.67 -13.41 -19.35
C ASN A 35 14.84 -13.02 -18.11
N GLN A 36 14.84 -13.79 -17.03
CA GLN A 36 14.13 -13.39 -15.80
C GLN A 36 14.84 -12.23 -15.06
N SER A 37 16.14 -12.07 -15.29
CA SER A 37 16.95 -10.98 -14.71
C SER A 37 16.68 -9.61 -15.34
N LYS A 38 16.10 -9.58 -16.55
CA LYS A 38 15.79 -8.34 -17.27
C LYS A 38 14.44 -7.77 -16.84
N LEU A 39 13.45 -8.63 -16.59
CA LEU A 39 12.12 -8.20 -16.12
C LEU A 39 12.17 -7.63 -14.70
N THR A 40 12.93 -8.27 -13.79
CA THR A 40 13.11 -7.78 -12.42
C THR A 40 13.93 -6.49 -12.37
N LYS A 41 14.91 -6.31 -13.27
CA LYS A 41 15.64 -5.04 -13.43
C LYS A 41 14.78 -3.93 -14.04
N ILE A 42 13.86 -4.23 -14.95
CA ILE A 42 12.94 -3.24 -15.55
C ILE A 42 11.90 -2.74 -14.55
N ILE A 43 11.37 -3.62 -13.69
CA ILE A 43 10.45 -3.22 -12.62
C ILE A 43 11.17 -2.37 -11.57
N LYS A 44 12.42 -2.73 -11.23
CA LYS A 44 13.28 -1.95 -10.33
C LYS A 44 13.78 -0.63 -10.93
N SER A 45 13.95 -0.53 -12.25
CA SER A 45 14.41 0.70 -12.90
C SER A 45 13.29 1.72 -13.08
N ARG A 46 12.02 1.32 -13.08
CA ARG A 46 10.88 2.26 -13.15
C ARG A 46 10.67 3.05 -11.87
N SER A 47 11.09 2.52 -10.71
CA SER A 47 11.16 3.30 -9.46
C SER A 47 12.30 4.32 -9.43
N GLU A 48 13.27 4.22 -10.35
CA GLU A 48 14.41 5.13 -10.46
C GLU A 48 14.30 6.11 -11.64
N SER A 49 13.28 6.00 -12.49
CA SER A 49 13.01 6.92 -13.62
C SER A 49 11.77 7.80 -13.38
N GLY A 50 11.74 8.48 -12.23
CA GLY A 50 11.45 9.91 -12.15
C GLY A 50 10.01 10.43 -11.98
N MET A 51 8.97 9.61 -12.05
CA MET A 51 7.63 10.02 -11.62
C MET A 51 7.01 8.95 -10.72
N ASP A 52 6.97 9.25 -9.43
CA ASP A 52 6.19 8.51 -8.46
C ASP A 52 4.71 8.70 -8.82
N ILE A 53 4.11 7.73 -9.50
CA ILE A 53 2.69 7.80 -9.90
C ILE A 53 1.75 7.96 -8.71
N LYS A 54 2.24 7.71 -7.49
CA LYS A 54 1.49 7.85 -6.25
C LYS A 54 1.73 9.19 -5.58
N CYS A 55 2.63 10.01 -6.10
CA CYS A 55 2.96 11.31 -5.51
C CYS A 55 3.40 12.34 -6.55
N ASN A 56 2.63 13.43 -6.66
CA ASN A 56 2.93 14.51 -7.59
C ASN A 56 3.52 15.77 -6.93
N SER A 57 3.75 15.74 -5.61
CA SER A 57 4.31 16.86 -4.84
C SER A 57 5.37 16.37 -3.85
N GLN A 58 6.63 16.70 -4.14
CA GLN A 58 7.76 16.37 -3.26
C GLN A 58 7.63 17.04 -1.89
N GLU A 59 7.14 18.29 -1.86
CA GLU A 59 6.91 19.01 -0.61
C GLU A 59 5.85 18.35 0.27
N LEU A 60 4.80 17.78 -0.33
CA LEU A 60 3.78 17.04 0.42
C LEU A 60 4.37 15.73 0.93
N LYS A 61 5.21 15.06 0.13
CA LYS A 61 5.89 13.82 0.53
C LYS A 61 6.76 14.02 1.77
N GLU A 62 7.58 15.06 1.78
CA GLU A 62 8.47 15.39 2.91
C GLU A 62 7.65 15.70 4.16
N LEU A 63 6.64 16.57 4.05
CA LEU A 63 5.71 16.87 5.14
C LEU A 63 5.06 15.60 5.69
N MET A 64 4.64 14.68 4.83
CA MET A 64 4.07 13.40 5.26
C MET A 64 5.10 12.55 6.00
N LEU A 65 6.31 12.35 5.46
CA LEU A 65 7.34 11.51 6.09
C LEU A 65 7.77 12.03 7.48
N GLU A 66 7.80 13.35 7.66
CA GLU A 66 8.06 13.98 8.96
C GLU A 66 6.96 13.70 9.99
N ASN A 67 5.71 13.63 9.53
CA ASN A 67 4.53 13.54 10.40
C ASN A 67 3.93 12.14 10.54
N ILE A 68 4.43 11.15 9.79
CA ILE A 68 4.08 9.75 10.04
C ILE A 68 4.78 9.27 11.32
N SER A 69 3.97 8.66 12.18
CA SER A 69 4.34 7.95 13.40
C SER A 69 3.76 6.53 13.38
N ASP A 70 4.06 5.72 14.39
CA ASP A 70 3.52 4.37 14.51
C ASP A 70 2.01 4.33 14.83
N ASN A 71 1.35 5.48 15.04
CA ASN A 71 -0.09 5.58 15.23
C ASN A 71 -0.75 6.23 14.01
N SER A 72 -1.60 5.48 13.30
CA SER A 72 -2.27 5.96 12.08
C SER A 72 -3.20 7.14 12.35
N SER A 73 -3.94 7.13 13.47
CA SER A 73 -4.85 8.22 13.83
C SER A 73 -4.13 9.52 14.15
N VAL A 74 -2.99 9.44 14.86
CA VAL A 74 -2.13 10.61 15.14
C VAL A 74 -1.51 11.13 13.85
N SER A 75 -0.97 10.23 13.02
CA SER A 75 -0.36 10.59 11.73
C SER A 75 -1.36 11.29 10.81
N LYS A 76 -2.57 10.74 10.69
CA LYS A 76 -3.65 11.32 9.88
C LYS A 76 -3.95 12.76 10.26
N ARG A 77 -4.18 13.02 11.55
CA ARG A 77 -4.48 14.37 12.06
C ARG A 77 -3.30 15.32 11.84
N ALA A 78 -2.10 14.90 12.20
CA ALA A 78 -0.89 15.71 12.08
C ALA A 78 -0.56 16.12 10.64
N ILE A 79 -0.80 15.23 9.66
CA ILE A 79 -0.60 15.51 8.23
C ILE A 79 -1.71 16.42 7.71
N ASN A 80 -2.98 16.17 8.04
CA ASN A 80 -4.10 17.01 7.61
C ASN A 80 -3.89 18.47 8.07
N ASP A 81 -3.71 18.69 9.37
CA ASP A 81 -3.54 20.04 9.94
C ASP A 81 -2.39 20.81 9.26
N ARG A 82 -1.23 20.15 9.06
CA ARG A 82 -0.06 20.78 8.45
C ARG A 82 -0.18 20.97 6.95
N ALA A 83 -0.81 20.02 6.26
CA ALA A 83 -1.01 20.10 4.82
C ALA A 83 -2.00 21.21 4.46
N GLU A 84 -3.10 21.35 5.21
CA GLU A 84 -4.05 22.46 5.02
C GLU A 84 -3.38 23.81 5.31
N ALA A 85 -2.60 23.90 6.40
CA ALA A 85 -1.85 25.11 6.73
C ALA A 85 -0.82 25.50 5.64
N LYS A 86 -0.18 24.51 4.99
CA LYS A 86 0.87 24.74 3.99
C LYS A 86 0.31 24.96 2.57
N PHE A 87 -0.66 24.15 2.16
CA PHE A 87 -1.14 24.10 0.77
C PHE A 87 -2.49 24.80 0.56
N GLY A 88 -3.17 25.19 1.63
CA GLY A 88 -4.50 25.79 1.60
C GLY A 88 -5.60 24.83 1.10
N GLY A 89 -6.84 25.21 1.41
CA GLY A 89 -8.02 24.40 1.11
C GLY A 89 -8.08 23.12 1.94
N SER A 90 -9.06 22.26 1.63
CA SER A 90 -9.27 21.01 2.35
C SER A 90 -8.37 19.89 1.80
N ILE A 91 -7.64 19.22 2.69
CA ILE A 91 -6.75 18.11 2.34
C ILE A 91 -7.19 16.87 3.11
N ASP A 92 -7.74 15.87 2.42
CA ASP A 92 -8.07 14.61 3.08
C ASP A 92 -6.82 13.73 3.23
N VAL A 93 -6.72 13.08 4.38
CA VAL A 93 -5.64 12.15 4.69
C VAL A 93 -6.20 10.83 5.18
N ILE A 94 -5.69 9.73 4.64
CA ILE A 94 -5.97 8.37 5.09
C ILE A 94 -4.65 7.75 5.52
N CYS A 95 -4.58 7.20 6.72
CA CYS A 95 -3.42 6.45 7.21
C CYS A 95 -3.86 5.07 7.70
N SER A 96 -3.14 4.02 7.32
CA SER A 96 -3.42 2.65 7.74
C SER A 96 -2.15 1.83 7.91
N LYS A 97 -2.25 0.80 8.74
CA LYS A 97 -1.28 -0.31 8.81
C LYS A 97 -1.68 -1.52 7.96
N GLY A 98 -2.94 -1.55 7.51
CA GLY A 98 -3.51 -2.61 6.70
C GLY A 98 -3.82 -2.15 5.28
N HIS A 99 -4.23 -3.10 4.45
CA HIS A 99 -4.61 -2.84 3.06
C HIS A 99 -6.06 -2.35 2.96
N PHE A 100 -6.29 -1.38 2.08
CA PHE A 100 -7.62 -0.89 1.74
C PHE A 100 -7.61 -0.45 0.28
N SER A 101 -8.78 -0.46 -0.35
CA SER A 101 -8.99 0.07 -1.70
C SER A 101 -9.56 1.48 -1.60
N TYR A 102 -9.12 2.37 -2.50
CA TYR A 102 -9.56 3.76 -2.55
C TYR A 102 -9.43 4.31 -3.97
N VAL A 103 -10.20 5.35 -4.29
CA VAL A 103 -10.13 6.11 -5.54
C VAL A 103 -10.31 7.59 -5.19
N TYR A 104 -9.54 8.46 -5.81
CA TYR A 104 -9.67 9.91 -5.68
C TYR A 104 -9.36 10.58 -7.01
N SER A 105 -9.89 11.77 -7.22
CA SER A 105 -9.56 12.63 -8.35
C SER A 105 -9.10 13.97 -7.78
N SER A 106 -7.79 14.20 -7.79
CA SER A 106 -7.17 15.39 -7.20
C SER A 106 -5.96 15.85 -8.00
N ASN A 107 -5.74 17.16 -8.00
CA ASN A 107 -4.56 17.79 -8.61
C ASN A 107 -3.34 17.86 -7.69
N LEU A 108 -3.51 17.59 -6.39
CA LEU A 108 -2.44 17.50 -5.41
C LEU A 108 -2.63 16.22 -4.61
N TYR A 109 -1.65 15.32 -4.70
CA TYR A 109 -1.71 14.04 -4.01
C TYR A 109 -0.33 13.46 -3.70
N CYS A 110 -0.28 12.66 -2.66
CA CYS A 110 0.90 11.87 -2.33
C CYS A 110 0.57 10.65 -1.49
N GLU A 111 1.21 9.52 -1.77
CA GLU A 111 1.31 8.35 -0.90
C GLU A 111 2.73 8.30 -0.32
N ALA A 112 2.83 8.18 1.00
CA ALA A 112 4.09 8.03 1.71
C ALA A 112 3.97 6.94 2.78
N MET A 113 5.04 6.19 2.98
CA MET A 113 5.10 5.11 3.96
C MET A 113 6.32 5.30 4.86
N LYS A 114 6.11 5.13 6.18
CA LYS A 114 7.18 5.11 7.17
C LYS A 114 6.87 4.03 8.21
N GLY A 115 7.83 3.13 8.40
CA GLY A 115 7.61 1.91 9.18
C GLY A 115 6.52 1.06 8.53
N ASN A 116 5.49 0.70 9.31
CA ASN A 116 4.33 -0.07 8.85
C ASN A 116 3.08 0.80 8.61
N VAL A 117 3.21 2.14 8.65
CA VAL A 117 2.10 3.06 8.40
C VAL A 117 2.25 3.65 7.01
N THR A 118 1.24 3.41 6.18
CA THR A 118 1.08 4.07 4.88
C THR A 118 0.04 5.16 5.02
N CYS A 119 0.38 6.36 4.57
CA CYS A 119 -0.54 7.49 4.49
C CYS A 119 -0.70 7.94 3.05
N ILE A 120 -1.91 8.37 2.69
CA ILE A 120 -2.26 8.99 1.42
C ILE A 120 -2.89 10.33 1.77
N ALA A 121 -2.43 11.40 1.13
CA ALA A 121 -3.01 12.74 1.23
C ALA A 121 -3.44 13.20 -0.16
N PHE A 122 -4.61 13.82 -0.27
CA PHE A 122 -5.10 14.41 -1.52
C PHE A 122 -5.99 15.61 -1.26
N ARG A 123 -5.93 16.62 -2.13
CA ARG A 123 -6.82 17.79 -2.02
C ARG A 123 -8.23 17.43 -2.46
N GLN A 124 -9.23 17.89 -1.72
CA GLN A 124 -10.62 17.82 -2.17
C GLN A 124 -10.79 18.72 -3.41
N SER A 125 -11.25 18.14 -4.50
CA SER A 125 -11.67 18.92 -5.67
C SER A 125 -13.02 19.55 -5.35
N LEU A 126 -13.12 20.88 -5.46
CA LEU A 126 -14.38 21.63 -5.36
C LEU A 126 -15.25 21.42 -6.60
#